data_AF-B5YLF7-F1
#
_entry.id   AF-B5YLF7-F1
#
_cell.length_a   1.000
_cell.length_b   1.000
_cell.length_c   1.000
_cell.angle_alpha   90.00
_cell.angle_beta   90.00
_cell.angle_gamma   90.00
#
_symmetry.space_group_name_H-M   'P 1'
#
loop_
_entity.id
_entity.type
_entity.pdbx_description
1 polymer ?
#
loop_
_entity_poly.entity_id
_entity_poly.type
_entity_poly.pdbx_seq_one_letter_code
_entity_poly.pdbx_strand_id
1 'polypeptide(L)'
;MIGFGFMDNTIMIHAGHYVDCTLGVTFGLSTLAAAGIGQIFSGIGGVMFGDALEAVFQRMSGAVNGSGVAASSTMSKAQRTMRVSRMAGLMGGIFGVALGCTLGLVNLFF
;
A
#
# COMPACT_ATOMS: atom_id res chain seq x y z
N MET A 1 9.56 -7.71 8.81
CA MET A 1 8.17 -7.24 8.98
C MET A 1 8.00 -6.18 10.07
N ILE A 2 8.95 -6.01 10.99
CA ILE A 2 8.90 -4.94 12.01
C ILE A 2 8.88 -3.54 11.40
N GLY A 3 9.77 -3.25 10.43
CA GLY A 3 9.82 -1.92 9.79
C GLY A 3 8.55 -1.56 9.02
N PHE A 4 7.92 -2.54 8.36
CA PHE A 4 6.63 -2.34 7.70
C PHE A 4 5.53 -2.02 8.72
N GLY A 5 5.43 -2.80 9.81
CA GLY A 5 4.42 -2.55 10.85
C GLY A 5 4.60 -1.21 11.55
N PHE A 6 5.84 -0.78 11.78
CA PHE A 6 6.13 0.54 12.35
C PHE A 6 5.71 1.67 11.40
N MET A 7 6.11 1.58 10.13
CA MET A 7 5.68 2.52 9.09
C MET A 7 4.15 2.56 8.96
N ASP A 8 3.51 1.38 8.96
CA ASP A 8 2.07 1.24 8.74
C ASP A 8 1.28 1.94 9.85
N ASN A 9 1.62 1.64 11.10
CA ASN A 9 0.98 2.26 12.27
C ASN A 9 1.29 3.76 12.38
N THR A 10 2.50 4.18 11.98
CA THR A 10 2.90 5.59 11.97
C THR A 10 2.08 6.39 10.95
N ILE A 11 1.95 5.88 9.72
CA ILE A 11 1.16 6.54 8.67
C ILE A 11 -0.31 6.55 9.05
N MET A 12 -0.85 5.43 9.53
CA MET A 12 -2.25 5.35 9.96
C MET A 12 -2.57 6.40 11.04
N ILE A 13 -1.75 6.53 12.08
CA ILE A 13 -1.98 7.48 13.17
C ILE A 13 -1.89 8.93 12.67
N HIS A 14 -0.83 9.28 11.95
CA HIS A 14 -0.63 10.67 11.50
C HIS A 14 -1.62 11.08 10.41
N ALA A 15 -1.84 10.24 9.41
CA ALA A 15 -2.80 10.51 8.34
C ALA A 15 -4.23 10.47 8.87
N GLY A 16 -4.55 9.50 9.73
CA GLY A 16 -5.85 9.39 10.38
C GLY A 16 -6.16 10.61 11.24
N HIS A 17 -5.21 11.08 12.05
CA HIS A 17 -5.38 12.31 12.84
C HIS A 17 -5.57 13.55 11.97
N TYR A 18 -4.81 13.68 10.87
CA TYR A 18 -4.98 14.79 9.94
C TYR A 18 -6.37 14.79 9.28
N VAL A 19 -6.86 13.61 8.92
CA VAL A 19 -8.20 13.40 8.37
C VAL A 19 -9.28 13.69 9.42
N ASP A 20 -9.08 13.29 10.68
CA ASP A 20 -10.02 13.54 11.77
C ASP A 20 -10.17 15.05 12.03
N CYS A 21 -9.06 15.79 12.10
CA CYS A 21 -9.08 17.24 12.30
C CYS A 21 -9.67 18.02 11.11
N THR A 22 -9.66 17.45 9.90
CA THR A 22 -10.16 18.13 8.69
C THR A 22 -11.55 17.65 8.30
N LEU A 23 -11.68 16.38 7.92
CA LEU A 23 -12.93 15.75 7.49
C LEU A 23 -13.83 15.35 8.65
N GLY A 24 -13.26 14.96 9.80
CA GLY A 24 -14.05 14.68 11.02
C GLY A 24 -14.80 15.93 11.50
N VAL A 25 -14.15 17.08 11.49
CA VAL A 25 -14.77 18.37 11.86
C VAL A 25 -15.73 18.89 10.79
N THR A 26 -15.42 18.69 9.51
CA THR A 26 -16.24 19.21 8.40
C THR A 26 -17.47 18.35 8.11
N PHE A 27 -17.39 17.03 8.28
CA PHE A 27 -18.45 16.07 7.94
C PHE A 27 -19.03 15.33 9.16
N GLY A 28 -18.54 15.59 10.38
CA GLY A 28 -19.00 14.91 11.60
C GLY A 28 -18.69 13.42 11.61
N LEU A 29 -17.61 13.00 10.95
CA LEU A 29 -17.22 11.58 10.85
C LEU A 29 -16.66 11.06 12.19
N SER A 30 -16.81 9.76 12.43
CA SER A 30 -16.22 9.09 13.59
C SER A 30 -14.70 9.02 13.48
N THR A 31 -13.99 9.13 14.61
CA THR A 31 -12.54 8.91 14.71
C THR A 31 -12.12 7.54 14.15
N LEU A 32 -13.00 6.52 14.20
CA LEU A 32 -12.73 5.21 13.60
C LEU A 32 -12.76 5.26 12.07
N ALA A 33 -13.63 6.09 11.48
CA ALA A 33 -13.62 6.33 10.03
C ALA A 33 -12.36 7.09 9.59
N ALA A 34 -11.90 8.07 10.37
CA ALA A 34 -10.64 8.76 10.12
C ALA A 34 -9.43 7.81 10.22
N ALA A 35 -9.38 6.94 11.23
CA ALA A 35 -8.38 5.89 11.34
C ALA A 35 -8.43 4.91 10.15
N GLY A 36 -9.64 4.55 9.72
CA GLY A 36 -9.86 3.71 8.54
C GLY A 36 -9.35 4.34 7.23
N ILE A 37 -9.50 5.66 7.08
CA ILE A 37 -8.89 6.40 5.97
C ILE A 37 -7.36 6.43 6.12
N GLY A 38 -6.84 6.59 7.34
CA GLY A 38 -5.42 6.44 7.65
C GLY A 38 -4.87 5.09 7.19
N GLN A 39 -5.63 4.00 7.36
CA GLN A 39 -5.27 2.66 6.90
C GLN A 39 -5.19 2.58 5.36
N ILE A 40 -6.05 3.30 4.63
CA ILE A 40 -5.97 3.39 3.16
C ILE A 40 -4.63 4.01 2.74
N PHE A 41 -4.27 5.16 3.32
CA PHE A 41 -3.01 5.83 3.01
C PHE A 41 -1.80 4.97 3.36
N SER A 42 -1.86 4.29 4.50
CA SER A 42 -0.82 3.37 4.94
C SER A 42 -0.65 2.19 3.99
N GLY A 43 -1.75 1.57 3.56
CA GLY A 43 -1.72 0.47 2.60
C GLY A 43 -1.12 0.88 1.25
N ILE A 44 -1.41 2.09 0.76
CA ILE A 44 -0.78 2.65 -0.44
C ILE A 44 0.74 2.80 -0.22
N GLY A 45 1.15 3.37 0.91
CA GLY A 45 2.56 3.48 1.30
C GLY A 45 3.25 2.10 1.36
N GLY A 46 2.55 1.09 1.84
CA GLY A 46 3.00 -0.30 1.88
C GLY A 46 3.27 -0.91 0.50
N VAL A 47 2.36 -0.71 -0.45
CA VAL A 47 2.56 -1.15 -1.84
C VAL A 47 3.75 -0.42 -2.48
N MET A 48 3.90 0.89 -2.22
CA MET A 48 5.03 1.67 -2.75
C MET A 48 6.36 1.22 -2.16
N PHE A 49 6.37 0.97 -0.84
CA PHE A 49 7.55 0.54 -0.11
C PHE A 49 7.98 -0.86 -0.54
N GLY A 50 7.03 -1.76 -0.82
CA GLY A 50 7.30 -3.08 -1.39
C GLY A 50 8.01 -3.00 -2.75
N ASP A 51 7.48 -2.20 -3.68
CA ASP A 51 8.09 -1.99 -5.01
C ASP A 51 9.46 -1.31 -4.91
N ALA A 52 9.60 -0.33 -4.01
CA ALA A 52 10.86 0.37 -3.78
C ALA A 52 11.93 -0.56 -3.20
N LEU A 53 11.57 -1.38 -2.21
CA LEU A 53 12.47 -2.40 -1.66
C LEU A 53 12.89 -3.39 -2.74
N GLU A 54 11.95 -3.92 -3.51
CA GLU A 54 12.27 -4.85 -4.61
C GLU A 54 13.22 -4.20 -5.63
N ALA A 55 13.03 -2.92 -5.97
CA ALA A 55 13.94 -2.18 -6.85
C ALA A 55 15.32 -1.94 -6.23
N VAL A 56 15.41 -1.67 -4.92
CA VAL A 56 16.69 -1.47 -4.21
C VAL A 56 17.45 -2.79 -4.08
N PHE A 57 16.77 -3.88 -3.72
CA PHE A 57 17.37 -5.22 -3.65
C PHE A 57 17.88 -5.69 -5.02
N GLN A 58 17.13 -5.44 -6.10
CA GLN A 58 17.58 -5.74 -7.46
C GLN A 58 18.82 -4.92 -7.87
N ARG A 59 18.99 -3.71 -7.34
CA ARG A 59 20.15 -2.85 -7.62
C ARG A 59 21.38 -3.18 -6.79
N MET A 60 21.22 -3.53 -5.52
CA MET A 60 22.34 -3.87 -4.63
C MET A 60 22.86 -5.30 -4.83
N SER A 61 21.97 -6.23 -5.17
CA SER A 61 22.30 -7.63 -5.45
C SER A 61 22.18 -7.87 -6.94
N GLY A 62 23.23 -7.60 -7.72
CA GLY A 62 23.23 -7.63 -9.19
C GLY A 62 22.76 -8.92 -9.90
N ALA A 63 22.34 -9.98 -9.19
CA ALA A 63 21.74 -11.18 -9.79
C ALA A 63 21.04 -12.12 -8.77
N VAL A 64 20.48 -11.63 -7.65
CA VAL A 64 19.83 -12.56 -6.70
C VAL A 64 18.40 -12.85 -7.16
N ASN A 65 18.27 -13.92 -7.94
CA ASN A 65 17.02 -14.62 -8.13
C ASN A 65 16.47 -15.03 -6.75
N GLY A 66 15.24 -14.61 -6.47
CA GLY A 66 14.36 -15.28 -5.52
C GLY A 66 14.30 -14.66 -4.12
N SER A 67 13.25 -13.89 -3.87
CA SER A 67 12.34 -14.18 -2.74
C SER A 67 11.14 -13.22 -2.74
N GLY A 68 9.93 -13.82 -2.81
CA GLY A 68 8.61 -13.26 -2.49
C GLY A 68 8.17 -12.09 -3.37
N VAL A 69 7.24 -12.21 -4.32
CA VAL A 69 5.94 -12.90 -4.31
C VAL A 69 5.60 -13.27 -5.76
N ALA A 70 4.77 -14.31 -5.93
CA ALA A 70 4.28 -14.87 -7.19
C ALA A 70 5.20 -15.88 -7.89
N ALA A 71 5.28 -17.07 -7.28
CA ALA A 71 5.23 -18.29 -8.07
C ALA A 71 3.86 -18.39 -8.76
N SER A 72 3.71 -17.79 -9.93
CA SER A 72 2.80 -18.23 -11.01
C SER A 72 2.95 -17.28 -12.20
N SER A 73 2.84 -17.84 -13.40
CA SER A 73 2.86 -17.17 -14.71
C SER A 73 4.24 -16.88 -15.32
N THR A 74 4.64 -17.79 -16.21
CA THR A 74 5.36 -17.59 -17.48
C THR A 74 5.39 -16.14 -18.01
N MET A 75 6.20 -15.28 -17.40
CA MET A 75 6.68 -14.06 -18.04
C MET A 75 8.21 -14.09 -18.07
N SER A 76 8.78 -13.95 -19.26
CA SER A 76 10.22 -13.89 -19.48
C SER A 76 10.83 -12.79 -18.60
N LYS A 77 11.99 -13.07 -17.99
CA LYS A 77 12.70 -12.16 -17.07
C LYS A 77 12.89 -10.73 -17.64
N ALA A 78 12.91 -10.61 -18.97
CA ALA A 78 12.95 -9.33 -19.69
C ALA A 78 11.67 -8.48 -19.54
N GLN A 79 10.50 -9.11 -19.46
CA GLN A 79 9.19 -8.44 -19.44
C GLN A 79 8.88 -7.83 -18.07
N ARG A 80 9.32 -8.48 -16.98
CA ARG A 80 9.25 -7.96 -15.60
C ARG A 80 10.18 -6.75 -15.37
N THR A 81 11.19 -6.56 -16.22
CA THR A 81 12.12 -5.42 -16.16
C THR A 81 11.55 -4.17 -16.84
N MET A 82 10.47 -4.29 -17.62
CA MET A 82 9.86 -3.15 -18.27
C MET A 82 9.13 -2.26 -17.26
N ARG A 83 9.47 -0.96 -17.27
CA ARG A 83 8.84 0.07 -16.42
C ARG A 83 7.31 0.07 -16.52
N VAL A 84 6.78 -0.24 -17.71
CA VAL A 84 5.33 -0.29 -17.96
C VAL A 84 4.65 -1.40 -17.15
N SER A 85 5.21 -2.61 -17.13
CA SER A 85 4.63 -3.72 -16.36
C SER A 85 4.70 -3.46 -14.86
N ARG A 86 5.79 -2.84 -14.40
CA ARG A 86 5.95 -2.50 -12.98
C ARG A 86 4.96 -1.41 -12.56
N MET A 87 4.80 -0.37 -13.37
CA MET A 87 3.86 0.71 -13.09
C MET A 87 2.41 0.23 -13.16
N ALA A 88 2.08 -0.67 -14.10
CA ALA A 88 0.75 -1.29 -14.15
C ALA A 88 0.45 -2.13 -12.90
N GLY A 89 1.42 -2.92 -12.43
CA GLY A 89 1.29 -3.69 -11.18
C GLY A 89 1.16 -2.79 -9.95
N LEU A 90 1.95 -1.72 -9.89
CA LEU A 90 1.93 -0.72 -8.84
C LEU A 90 0.56 -0.03 -8.76
N MET A 91 0.05 0.47 -9.89
CA MET A 91 -1.25 1.10 -9.97
C MET A 91 -2.37 0.12 -9.64
N GLY A 92 -2.27 -1.13 -10.09
CA GLY A 92 -3.20 -2.19 -9.73
C GLY A 92 -3.20 -2.48 -8.22
N GLY A 93 -2.04 -2.49 -7.58
CA GLY A 93 -1.90 -2.66 -6.14
C GLY A 93 -2.48 -1.50 -5.34
N ILE A 94 -2.18 -0.25 -5.73
CA ILE A 94 -2.77 0.96 -5.14
C ILE A 94 -4.29 0.91 -5.23
N PHE A 95 -4.80 0.64 -6.43
CA PHE A 95 -6.23 0.63 -6.69
C PHE A 95 -6.94 -0.50 -5.93
N GLY A 96 -6.33 -1.69 -5.90
CA GLY A 96 -6.85 -2.84 -5.16
C GLY A 96 -6.93 -2.57 -3.66
N VAL A 97 -5.88 -2.00 -3.07
CA VAL A 97 -5.86 -1.62 -1.65
C VAL A 97 -6.89 -0.53 -1.36
N ALA A 98 -6.94 0.52 -2.18
CA ALA A 98 -7.88 1.61 -2.01
C ALA A 98 -9.34 1.11 -2.07
N LEU A 99 -9.69 0.30 -3.07
CA LEU A 99 -11.03 -0.27 -3.18
C LEU A 99 -11.35 -1.24 -2.05
N GLY A 100 -10.45 -2.16 -1.74
CA GLY A 100 -10.66 -3.16 -0.69
C GLY A 100 -10.87 -2.52 0.68
N CYS A 101 -10.04 -1.55 1.04
CA CYS A 101 -10.19 -0.82 2.30
C CYS A 101 -11.45 0.06 2.31
N THR A 102 -11.79 0.73 1.19
CA THR A 102 -13.03 1.54 1.11
C THR A 102 -14.28 0.67 1.25
N LEU A 103 -14.31 -0.50 0.61
CA LEU A 103 -15.39 -1.49 0.80
C LEU A 103 -15.43 -2.00 2.25
N GLY A 104 -14.27 -2.20 2.87
CA GLY A 104 -14.17 -2.57 4.29
C GLY A 104 -14.80 -1.53 5.22
N LEU A 105 -14.62 -0.23 4.92
CA LEU A 105 -15.24 0.86 5.69
C LEU A 105 -16.77 0.87 5.62
N VAL A 106 -17.39 0.14 4.68
CA VAL A 106 -18.85 -0.03 4.69
C VAL A 106 -19.32 -0.75 5.97
N ASN A 107 -18.48 -1.58 6.60
CA ASN A 107 -18.81 -2.22 7.87
C ASN A 107 -18.99 -1.24 9.03
N LEU A 108 -18.51 0.01 8.93
CA LEU A 108 -18.79 1.05 9.93
C LEU A 108 -20.25 1.52 9.92
N PHE A 109 -20.98 1.26 8.83
CA PHE A 109 -22.38 1.69 8.70
C PHE A 109 -23.38 0.70 9.29
N PHE A 110 -22.92 -0.47 9.77
CA PHE A 110 -23.75 -1.54 10.33
C PHE A 110 -23.27 -1.93 11.72
#